data_AF-A0A2M9Q5R5-F1
#
_entry.id   AF-A0A2M9Q5R5-F1
#
_cell.length_a   1.000
_cell.length_b   1.000
_cell.length_c   1.000
_cell.angle_alpha   90.00
_cell.angle_beta   90.00
_cell.angle_gamma   90.00
#
_symmetry.space_group_name_H-M   'P 1'
#
loop_
_entity.id
_entity.type
_entity.pdbx_description
1 polymer ?
#
loop_
_entity_poly.entity_id
_entity_poly.type
_entity_poly.pdbx_seq_one_letter_code
_entity_poly.pdbx_strand_id
1 'polypeptide(L)' 'MFRDFGLKKGGPNEQYCITKDGDNWEVYYSERGNKSGLNIFEDGNKACEYFYNKVAKYAK' A
#
# COMPACT_ATOMS: atom_id res chain seq x y z
N MET A 1 6.69 -3.58 17.15
CA MET A 1 6.75 -4.64 16.13
C MET A 1 5.73 -4.28 15.06
N PHE A 2 6.12 -3.48 14.06
CA PHE A 2 5.25 -3.05 12.97
C PHE A 2 5.55 -3.95 11.78
N ARG A 3 4.58 -4.78 11.37
CA ARG A 3 4.75 -5.73 10.27
C ARG A 3 4.24 -5.09 8.98
N ASP A 4 5.18 -4.59 8.18
CA ASP A 4 4.97 -4.15 6.80
C ASP A 4 4.63 -5.39 5.92
N PHE A 5 3.46 -5.36 5.26
CA PHE A 5 3.05 -6.38 4.29
C PHE A 5 3.13 -5.77 2.89
N GLY A 6 4.29 -5.89 2.24
CA GLY A 6 4.50 -5.51 0.84
C GLY A 6 4.45 -6.72 -0.10
N LEU A 7 3.54 -6.71 -1.09
CA LEU A 7 3.55 -7.67 -2.20
C LEU A 7 4.48 -7.16 -3.31
N LYS A 8 5.70 -7.70 -3.37
CA LYS A 8 6.66 -7.42 -4.45
C LYS A 8 6.17 -8.04 -5.76
N LYS A 9 5.74 -7.22 -6.72
CA LYS A 9 5.51 -7.66 -8.10
C LYS A 9 6.02 -6.60 -9.08
N GLY A 10 7.21 -6.83 -9.64
CA GLY A 10 7.75 -6.08 -10.78
C GLY A 10 8.90 -5.14 -10.44
N GLY A 11 10.14 -5.60 -10.65
CA GLY A 11 11.36 -4.81 -10.47
C GLY A 11 11.69 -4.47 -9.00
N PRO A 12 12.96 -4.26 -8.63
CA PRO A 12 13.36 -4.06 -7.23
C PRO A 12 12.82 -2.78 -6.56
N ASN A 13 12.08 -1.92 -7.27
CA ASN A 13 11.90 -0.53 -6.87
C ASN A 13 10.47 0.01 -6.87
N GLU A 14 9.44 -0.76 -7.21
CA GLU A 14 8.09 -0.25 -7.39
C GLU A 14 7.03 -1.19 -6.79
N GLN A 15 6.38 -0.76 -5.69
CA GLN A 15 5.36 -1.58 -5.02
C GLN A 15 4.30 -0.70 -4.36
N TYR A 16 3.03 -1.11 -4.43
CA TYR A 16 2.01 -0.59 -3.53
C TYR A 16 2.19 -1.27 -2.16
N CYS A 17 2.13 -0.48 -1.11
CA CYS A 17 2.22 -0.90 0.28
C CYS A 17 0.94 -0.49 1.01
N ILE A 18 0.51 -1.34 1.94
CA ILE A 18 -0.50 -1.01 2.93
C ILE A 18 0.09 -1.27 4.32
N THR A 19 0.00 -0.29 5.20
CA THR A 19 0.47 -0.41 6.59
C THR A 19 -0.58 0.15 7.55
N LYS A 20 -0.53 -0.31 8.80
CA LYS A 20 -1.33 0.24 9.89
C LYS A 20 -0.43 1.13 10.74
N ASP A 21 -0.78 2.41 10.83
CA ASP A 21 -0.12 3.40 11.68
C ASP A 21 -1.11 3.91 12.74
N GLY A 22 -0.91 3.49 13.99
CA GLY A 22 -1.86 3.75 15.07
C GLY A 22 -3.24 3.12 14.80
N ASP A 23 -4.28 3.96 14.82
CA ASP A 23 -5.66 3.58 14.49
C ASP A 23 -5.98 3.72 12.99
N ASN A 24 -5.04 4.24 12.20
CA ASN A 24 -5.22 4.50 10.78
C ASN A 24 -4.50 3.46 9.91
N TRP A 25 -4.96 3.35 8.67
CA TRP A 25 -4.41 2.54 7.61
C TRP A 25 -3.87 3.44 6.52
N GLU A 26 -2.60 3.25 6.18
CA GLU A 26 -1.92 3.99 5.13
C GLU A 26 -1.74 3.11 3.91
N VAL A 27 -2.25 3.53 2.76
CA VAL A 27 -1.93 2.94 1.47
C VAL A 27 -1.07 3.91 0.69
N TYR A 28 0.12 3.49 0.28
CA TYR A 28 1.05 4.32 -0.47
C TYR A 28 1.74 3.51 -1.57
N TYR A 29 2.27 4.21 -2.56
CA TYR A 29 3.18 3.65 -3.54
C TYR A 29 4.62 3.92 -3.10
N SER A 30 5.44 2.88 -3.08
CA SER A 30 6.87 2.99 -2.82
C SER A 30 7.62 2.92 -4.15
N GLU A 31 8.28 4.01 -4.50
CA GLU A 31 9.16 4.10 -5.67
C GLU A 31 10.58 4.44 -5.22
N ARG A 32 11.52 3.51 -5.42
CA ARG A 32 12.95 3.67 -5.06
C ARG A 32 13.17 4.12 -3.60
N GLY A 33 12.32 3.65 -2.69
CA GLY A 33 12.36 4.00 -1.26
C GLY A 33 11.62 5.28 -0.88
N ASN A 34 11.06 6.04 -1.84
CA ASN A 34 10.21 7.19 -1.57
C ASN A 34 8.74 6.77 -1.48
N LYS A 35 8.03 7.28 -0.46
CA LYS A 35 6.58 7.15 -0.36
C LYS A 35 5.91 8.23 -1.21
N SER A 36 5.06 7.79 -2.13
CA SER A 36 4.25 8.65 -3.00
C SER A 36 2.79 8.21 -2.97
N GLY A 37 1.86 9.13 -3.22
CA GLY A 37 0.42 8.79 -3.29
C GLY A 37 -0.15 8.23 -1.98
N LEU A 38 0.32 8.73 -0.84
CA LEU A 38 -0.16 8.36 0.49
C LEU A 38 -1.67 8.66 0.63
N ASN A 39 -2.43 7.64 0.99
CA ASN A 39 -3.84 7.74 1.36
C ASN A 39 -4.03 7.11 2.74
N ILE A 40 -4.69 7.85 3.63
CA ILE A 40 -4.92 7.45 5.02
C ILE A 40 -6.40 7.14 5.20
N PHE A 41 -6.71 6.03 5.85
CA PHE A 41 -8.06 5.55 6.10
C PHE A 41 -8.21 5.13 7.56
N GLU A 42 -9.29 5.52 8.23
CA GLU A 42 -9.59 5.03 9.59
C GLU A 42 -10.10 3.57 9.55
N ASP A 43 -10.71 3.17 8.43
CA ASP A 43 -11.31 1.86 8.24
C ASP A 43 -10.41 0.94 7.40
N GLY A 44 -10.08 -0.22 7.97
CA GLY A 44 -9.21 -1.20 7.31
C GLY A 44 -9.83 -1.85 6.07
N ASN A 45 -11.16 -1.98 6.02
CA ASN A 45 -11.82 -2.54 4.84
C ASN A 45 -11.74 -1.57 3.65
N LYS A 46 -11.94 -0.27 3.88
CA LYS A 46 -11.74 0.77 2.86
C LYS A 46 -10.30 0.80 2.36
N ALA A 47 -9.32 0.68 3.26
CA ALA A 47 -7.91 0.63 2.89
C ALA A 47 -7.60 -0.61 2.03
N CYS A 48 -8.10 -1.78 2.42
CA CYS A 48 -7.94 -3.03 1.66
C CYS A 48 -8.61 -2.96 0.29
N GLU A 49 -9.83 -2.43 0.19
CA GLU A 49 -10.54 -2.29 -1.08
C GLU A 49 -9.80 -1.32 -2.02
N TYR A 50 -9.32 -0.20 -1.48
CA TYR A 50 -8.50 0.75 -2.23
C TYR A 50 -7.21 0.11 -2.74
N PHE A 51 -6.49 -0.60 -1.86
CA PHE A 51 -5.26 -1.31 -2.20
C PHE A 51 -5.49 -2.38 -3.27
N TYR A 52 -6.52 -3.22 -3.12
CA TYR A 52 -6.88 -4.25 -4.08
C TYR A 52 -7.21 -3.65 -5.45
N ASN A 53 -8.03 -2.60 -5.50
CA ASN A 53 -8.37 -1.93 -6.75
C ASN A 53 -7.14 -1.34 -7.47
N LYS A 54 -6.18 -0.79 -6.70
CA LYS A 54 -4.90 -0.32 -7.27
C LYS A 54 -4.11 -1.48 -7.82
N VAL A 55 -3.83 -2.50 -7.02
CA VAL A 55 -3.00 -3.65 -7.42
C VAL A 55 -3.64 -4.39 -8.61
N ALA A 56 -4.95 -4.60 -8.60
CA ALA A 56 -5.68 -5.26 -9.68
C ALA A 56 -5.58 -4.49 -11.01
N LYS A 57 -5.55 -3.15 -10.97
CA LYS A 57 -5.37 -2.32 -12.18
C LYS A 57 -4.03 -2.55 -12.87
N TYR A 58 -2.99 -2.85 -12.11
CA TYR A 58 -1.63 -3.10 -12.63
C TYR A 58 -1.32 -4.59 -12.84
N ALA A 59 -2.22 -5.51 -12.45
CA ALA A 59 -2.04 -6.94 -12.59
C ALA A 59 -2.38 -7.50 -13.98
N LYS A 60 -2.51 -6.64 -15.01
CA LYS A 60 -2.89 -7.02 -16.38
C LYS A 60 -1.69 -7.49 -17.21
#